data_AF-A0A847C9V1-F1
#
_entry.id   AF-A0A847C9V1-F1
#
_cell.length_a   1.000
_cell.length_b   1.000
_cell.length_c   1.000
_cell.angle_alpha   90.00
_cell.angle_beta   90.00
_cell.angle_gamma   90.00
#
_symmetry.space_group_name_H-M   'P 1'
#
loop_
_entity.id
_entity.type
_entity.pdbx_description
1 polymer ?
#
loop_
_entity_poly.entity_id
_entity_poly.type
_entity_poly.pdbx_seq_one_letter_code
_entity_poly.pdbx_strand_id
1 'polypeptide(L)'
;PIEGARQFEEKQLADLDREKPRSKGSIAAQRALVTVVCAATVLGSVVLAAQSIKQKIDENVYDSIKQTYSETSLESNAKEIDFTALTASNSDTVGWLWSDNFAIDSVVVGRRSDSYYAERDFRGNTSSLGCLHVSEAQNLSDDADNVVIFGSSADSAQMFGPLKLMVDRNYLVSNYLFNYSTASSVGSYQTVAVFYANSDPASGEVQDFYLDDDFETNDEFVRFVTDAKIRSIINIETPIVYGDRFITLVTDLEDWAGARLVVVARRVADGADTTLPATVISKNMAPLYPAMYHTITGAPALINESNERDRIKGWIAENEAAISMGDKTGEAIVATGEGEESGTATQIPEGETALTVIMNGVEVTDTPYNIVCKMVAFETTGEFTNEALKAQAVASITLLRYSFDDVGTPSVSGQTPTDDVKAAVKEVMGQCLYYDGRAAYTPSFQICALKTNSYDEVFSENAGAFPYLSSVASAYDYNASGYEKTINLTRDVVKTRIESYYNITLSDNTANWITVVEKTGAGYAKTISVDGQLTVSAYDFSINCLSLRSAHFILTWTDNAAKFVTRGYGSGVGMSTQGANQYVKQNGWSYTQILEHYFPGTTLGEVTW
;
A
#
# COMPACT_ATOMS: atom_id res chain seq x y z
N PRO A 1 30.05 -34.01 -52.23
CA PRO A 1 29.23 -32.91 -51.64
C PRO A 1 28.18 -32.31 -52.62
N ILE A 2 27.69 -33.05 -53.62
CA ILE A 2 26.69 -32.54 -54.59
C ILE A 2 25.53 -33.53 -54.76
N GLU A 3 25.78 -34.85 -54.77
CA GLU A 3 24.71 -35.88 -54.85
C GLU A 3 23.68 -35.82 -53.70
N GLY A 4 24.13 -35.55 -52.47
CA GLY A 4 23.27 -35.60 -51.28
C GLY A 4 22.30 -34.42 -51.12
N ALA A 5 22.57 -33.28 -51.77
CA ALA A 5 21.68 -32.12 -51.71
C ALA A 5 20.46 -32.31 -52.62
N ARG A 6 20.66 -32.86 -53.83
CA ARG A 6 19.60 -33.09 -54.82
C ARG A 6 18.49 -34.02 -54.33
N GLN A 7 18.87 -35.10 -53.63
CA GLN A 7 17.90 -36.06 -53.07
C GLN A 7 17.09 -35.50 -51.88
N PHE A 8 17.50 -34.36 -51.29
CA PHE A 8 16.75 -33.72 -50.22
C PHE A 8 15.74 -32.70 -50.76
N GLU A 9 16.10 -31.92 -51.80
CA GLU A 9 15.18 -31.00 -52.49
C GLU A 9 14.05 -31.73 -53.23
N GLU A 10 14.35 -32.79 -54.00
CA GLU A 10 13.32 -33.57 -54.70
C GLU A 10 12.31 -34.20 -53.72
N LYS A 11 12.74 -34.52 -52.51
CA LYS A 11 11.88 -35.10 -51.47
C LYS A 11 10.99 -34.06 -50.80
N GLN A 12 11.47 -32.83 -50.59
CA GLN A 12 10.63 -31.73 -50.09
C GLN A 12 9.62 -31.22 -51.12
N LEU A 13 9.98 -31.14 -52.41
CA LEU A 13 9.00 -30.79 -53.45
C LEU A 13 7.90 -31.86 -53.59
N ALA A 14 8.24 -33.15 -53.47
CA ALA A 14 7.26 -34.24 -53.56
C ALA A 14 6.26 -34.31 -52.39
N ASP A 15 6.62 -33.79 -51.20
CA ASP A 15 5.72 -33.69 -50.05
C ASP A 15 4.89 -32.38 -50.07
N LEU A 16 5.38 -31.31 -50.71
CA LEU A 16 4.60 -30.08 -50.96
C LEU A 16 3.46 -30.29 -51.98
N ASP A 17 3.68 -31.10 -53.01
CA ASP A 17 2.62 -31.52 -53.97
C ASP A 17 1.62 -32.55 -53.37
N ARG A 18 1.75 -32.89 -52.08
CA ARG A 18 0.86 -33.82 -51.36
C ARG A 18 -0.10 -33.17 -50.36
N GLU A 19 -0.20 -31.85 -50.30
CA GLU A 19 -1.41 -31.23 -49.74
C GLU A 19 -2.59 -31.46 -50.68
N LYS A 20 -3.43 -32.46 -50.36
CA LYS A 20 -4.77 -32.61 -50.96
C LYS A 20 -5.48 -31.25 -50.89
N PRO A 21 -6.14 -30.78 -51.96
CA PRO A 21 -6.85 -29.51 -51.92
C PRO A 21 -7.89 -29.55 -50.81
N ARG A 22 -7.67 -28.75 -49.74
CA ARG A 22 -8.69 -28.55 -48.70
C ARG A 22 -9.98 -28.15 -49.41
N SER A 23 -11.04 -28.90 -49.16
CA SER A 23 -12.29 -28.74 -49.92
C SER A 23 -12.75 -27.27 -49.85
N LYS A 24 -13.41 -26.78 -50.90
CA LYS A 24 -13.86 -25.37 -50.95
C LYS A 24 -14.67 -24.97 -49.70
N GLY A 25 -15.35 -25.92 -49.05
CA GLY A 25 -16.02 -25.72 -47.76
C GLY A 25 -15.09 -25.42 -46.58
N SER A 26 -13.89 -26.00 -46.50
CA SER A 26 -12.92 -25.73 -45.42
C SER A 26 -12.36 -24.32 -45.49
N ILE A 27 -11.99 -23.84 -46.69
CA ILE A 27 -11.49 -22.47 -46.89
C ILE A 27 -12.64 -21.45 -46.72
N ALA A 28 -13.85 -21.78 -47.17
CA ALA A 28 -15.03 -20.94 -46.94
C ALA A 28 -15.37 -20.85 -45.44
N ALA A 29 -15.30 -21.95 -44.69
CA ALA A 29 -15.52 -21.96 -43.25
C ALA A 29 -14.45 -21.16 -42.48
N GLN A 30 -13.16 -21.28 -42.85
CA GLN A 30 -12.10 -20.47 -42.25
C GLN A 30 -12.28 -18.97 -42.56
N ARG A 31 -12.66 -18.60 -43.78
CA ARG A 31 -12.97 -17.21 -44.13
C ARG A 31 -14.18 -16.69 -43.38
N ALA A 32 -15.25 -17.47 -43.28
CA ALA A 32 -16.44 -17.12 -42.51
C ALA A 32 -16.12 -16.93 -41.02
N LEU A 33 -15.30 -17.81 -40.43
CA LEU A 33 -14.85 -17.68 -39.05
C LEU A 33 -14.04 -16.39 -38.84
N VAL A 34 -13.09 -16.08 -39.73
CA VAL A 34 -12.32 -14.82 -39.67
C VAL A 34 -13.26 -13.61 -39.81
N THR A 35 -14.23 -13.63 -40.74
CA THR A 35 -15.21 -12.54 -40.88
C THR A 35 -16.09 -12.38 -39.64
N VAL A 36 -16.51 -13.47 -39.00
CA VAL A 36 -17.29 -13.43 -37.75
C VAL A 36 -16.44 -12.87 -36.60
N VAL A 37 -15.18 -13.29 -36.47
CA VAL A 37 -14.26 -12.75 -35.45
C VAL A 37 -14.00 -11.27 -35.68
N CYS A 38 -13.68 -10.84 -36.92
CA CYS A 38 -13.50 -9.43 -37.24
C CYS A 38 -14.77 -8.60 -37.01
N ALA A 39 -15.95 -9.13 -37.32
CA ALA A 39 -17.22 -8.47 -37.03
C ALA A 39 -17.45 -8.34 -35.51
N ALA A 40 -17.16 -9.38 -34.74
CA ALA A 40 -17.26 -9.36 -33.28
C ALA A 40 -16.26 -8.37 -32.63
N THR A 41 -15.02 -8.28 -33.11
CA THR A 41 -14.05 -7.29 -32.61
C THR A 41 -14.46 -5.87 -32.97
N VAL A 42 -15.00 -5.63 -34.18
CA VAL A 42 -15.52 -4.31 -34.56
C VAL A 42 -16.73 -3.95 -33.69
N LEU A 43 -17.70 -4.86 -33.52
CA LEU A 43 -18.85 -4.66 -32.63
C LEU A 43 -18.42 -4.36 -31.18
N GLY A 44 -17.46 -5.12 -30.64
CA GLY A 44 -16.89 -4.88 -29.32
C GLY A 44 -16.26 -3.49 -29.20
N SER A 45 -15.43 -3.09 -30.18
CA SER A 45 -14.81 -1.76 -30.19
C SER A 45 -15.83 -0.61 -30.30
N VAL A 46 -16.95 -0.82 -31.02
CA VAL A 46 -18.04 0.17 -31.12
C VAL A 46 -18.83 0.26 -29.82
N VAL A 47 -19.05 -0.86 -29.11
CA VAL A 47 -19.69 -0.88 -27.79
C VAL A 47 -18.82 -0.16 -26.75
N LEU A 48 -17.52 -0.47 -26.69
CA LEU A 48 -16.57 0.21 -25.81
C LEU A 48 -16.51 1.72 -26.10
N ALA A 49 -16.40 2.12 -27.37
CA ALA A 49 -16.42 3.53 -27.74
C ALA A 49 -17.74 4.23 -27.36
N ALA A 50 -18.88 3.56 -27.50
CA ALA A 50 -20.17 4.10 -27.07
C ALA A 50 -20.27 4.23 -25.54
N GLN A 51 -19.69 3.29 -24.78
CA GLN A 51 -19.59 3.37 -23.32
C GLN A 51 -18.71 4.55 -22.89
N SER A 52 -17.50 4.70 -23.45
CA SER A 52 -16.62 5.83 -23.15
C SER A 52 -17.24 7.18 -23.54
N ILE A 53 -17.99 7.26 -24.65
CA ILE A 53 -18.72 8.47 -25.02
C ILE A 53 -19.83 8.78 -24.01
N LYS A 54 -20.62 7.79 -23.57
CA LYS A 54 -21.65 7.98 -22.55
C LYS A 54 -21.02 8.46 -21.23
N GLN A 55 -19.97 7.80 -20.77
CA GLN A 55 -19.23 8.19 -19.57
C GLN A 55 -18.71 9.64 -19.66
N LYS A 56 -18.13 10.04 -20.81
CA LYS A 56 -17.68 11.42 -21.00
C LYS A 56 -18.82 12.45 -21.01
N ILE A 57 -20.02 12.06 -21.49
CA ILE A 57 -21.22 12.90 -21.40
C ILE A 57 -21.64 13.06 -19.93
N ASP A 58 -21.69 11.96 -19.17
CA ASP A 58 -22.02 11.98 -17.74
C ASP A 58 -21.00 12.86 -16.97
N GLU A 59 -19.70 12.73 -17.24
CA GLU A 59 -18.63 13.54 -16.63
C GLU A 59 -18.82 15.06 -16.90
N ASN A 60 -19.15 15.42 -18.15
CA ASN A 60 -19.39 16.80 -18.54
C ASN A 60 -20.61 17.42 -17.80
N VAL A 61 -21.58 16.61 -17.36
CA VAL A 61 -22.70 17.11 -16.54
C VAL A 61 -22.16 17.64 -15.22
N TYR A 62 -21.34 16.87 -14.51
CA TYR A 62 -20.77 17.29 -13.22
C TYR A 62 -19.76 18.43 -13.38
N ASP A 63 -18.91 18.42 -14.41
CA ASP A 63 -18.02 19.55 -14.67
C ASP A 63 -18.80 20.85 -14.93
N SER A 64 -19.95 20.77 -15.64
CA SER A 64 -20.83 21.93 -15.81
C SER A 64 -21.50 22.39 -14.50
N ILE A 65 -21.78 21.48 -13.57
CA ILE A 65 -22.34 21.81 -12.25
C ILE A 65 -21.26 22.49 -11.39
N LYS A 66 -20.03 21.94 -11.33
CA LYS A 66 -18.87 22.58 -10.67
C LYS A 66 -18.68 24.01 -11.16
N GLN A 67 -18.63 24.21 -12.47
CA GLN A 67 -18.45 25.53 -13.08
C GLN A 67 -19.61 26.51 -12.85
N THR A 68 -20.83 26.02 -12.66
CA THR A 68 -22.02 26.89 -12.51
C THR A 68 -22.29 27.26 -11.05
N TYR A 69 -21.94 26.39 -10.09
CA TYR A 69 -22.40 26.49 -8.71
C TYR A 69 -21.29 26.53 -7.67
N SER A 70 -20.02 26.43 -8.07
CA SER A 70 -18.89 26.56 -7.15
C SER A 70 -17.85 27.56 -7.68
N GLU A 71 -17.41 28.45 -6.81
CA GLU A 71 -16.38 29.45 -7.11
C GLU A 71 -15.31 29.43 -6.00
N THR A 72 -14.12 29.96 -6.30
CA THR A 72 -13.05 30.17 -5.31
C THR A 72 -13.02 31.64 -4.91
N SER A 73 -13.25 31.89 -3.63
CA SER A 73 -13.28 33.23 -3.04
C SER A 73 -11.93 33.92 -3.20
N LEU A 74 -11.90 35.09 -3.84
CA LEU A 74 -10.66 35.82 -4.14
C LEU A 74 -9.96 36.39 -2.89
N GLU A 75 -10.67 36.50 -1.76
CA GLU A 75 -10.13 37.06 -0.52
C GLU A 75 -9.58 36.00 0.44
N SER A 76 -10.22 34.83 0.52
CA SER A 76 -9.86 33.74 1.46
C SER A 76 -9.23 32.52 0.77
N ASN A 77 -9.29 32.44 -0.57
CA ASN A 77 -9.01 31.25 -1.36
C ASN A 77 -9.86 30.01 -0.98
N ALA A 78 -10.95 30.20 -0.22
CA ALA A 78 -11.89 29.15 0.15
C ALA A 78 -12.88 28.87 -0.99
N LYS A 79 -13.40 27.64 -1.04
CA LYS A 79 -14.47 27.27 -1.97
C LYS A 79 -15.83 27.70 -1.43
N GLU A 80 -16.57 28.44 -2.25
CA GLU A 80 -17.95 28.86 -1.96
C GLU A 80 -18.93 28.16 -2.92
N ILE A 81 -20.09 27.76 -2.40
CA ILE A 81 -21.10 26.96 -3.11
C ILE A 81 -22.44 27.71 -3.13
N ASP A 82 -23.04 27.95 -4.30
CA ASP A 82 -24.37 28.57 -4.40
C ASP A 82 -25.48 27.53 -4.16
N PHE A 83 -25.72 27.23 -2.88
CA PHE A 83 -26.82 26.38 -2.46
C PHE A 83 -28.22 26.92 -2.82
N THR A 84 -28.37 28.23 -3.06
CA THR A 84 -29.65 28.81 -3.48
C THR A 84 -29.96 28.41 -4.92
N ALA A 85 -29.00 28.57 -5.83
CA ALA A 85 -29.16 28.19 -7.22
C ALA A 85 -29.12 26.66 -7.42
N LEU A 86 -28.34 25.91 -6.63
CA LEU A 86 -28.38 24.44 -6.64
C LEU A 86 -29.74 23.90 -6.23
N THR A 87 -30.28 24.35 -5.09
CA THR A 87 -31.59 23.88 -4.60
C THR A 87 -32.73 24.29 -5.54
N ALA A 88 -32.60 25.42 -6.23
CA ALA A 88 -33.54 25.84 -7.29
C ALA A 88 -33.43 24.97 -8.56
N SER A 89 -32.25 24.42 -8.88
CA SER A 89 -32.06 23.50 -10.01
C SER A 89 -32.46 22.07 -9.68
N ASN A 90 -32.21 21.61 -8.46
CA ASN A 90 -32.63 20.33 -7.94
C ASN A 90 -32.92 20.46 -6.43
N SER A 91 -34.19 20.31 -6.07
CA SER A 91 -34.67 20.37 -4.68
C SER A 91 -33.97 19.38 -3.76
N ASP A 92 -33.47 18.28 -4.32
CA ASP A 92 -32.92 17.14 -3.59
C ASP A 92 -31.47 17.37 -3.15
N THR A 93 -30.89 18.54 -3.46
CA THR A 93 -29.59 18.99 -2.95
C THR A 93 -29.58 18.98 -1.41
N VAL A 94 -28.55 18.36 -0.82
CA VAL A 94 -28.33 18.33 0.64
C VAL A 94 -26.94 18.82 1.03
N GLY A 95 -25.95 18.74 0.14
CA GLY A 95 -24.60 19.21 0.41
C GLY A 95 -23.69 19.23 -0.81
N TRP A 96 -22.40 19.46 -0.56
CA TRP A 96 -21.32 19.40 -1.55
C TRP A 96 -20.09 18.78 -0.89
N LEU A 97 -19.50 17.78 -1.54
CA LEU A 97 -18.30 17.08 -1.07
C LEU A 97 -17.15 17.35 -2.05
N TRP A 98 -16.00 17.76 -1.54
CA TRP A 98 -14.79 17.89 -2.34
C TRP A 98 -13.52 17.56 -1.56
N SER A 99 -12.39 17.52 -2.24
CA SER A 99 -11.06 17.51 -1.66
C SER A 99 -10.12 18.31 -2.56
N ASP A 100 -9.12 18.96 -1.97
CA ASP A 100 -8.28 19.91 -2.69
C ASP A 100 -7.11 19.22 -3.42
N ASN A 101 -6.68 18.04 -2.94
CA ASN A 101 -5.61 17.23 -3.54
C ASN A 101 -6.13 16.02 -4.35
N PHE A 102 -7.43 15.72 -4.25
CA PHE A 102 -8.05 14.47 -4.69
C PHE A 102 -9.25 14.76 -5.60
N ALA A 103 -9.52 13.90 -6.59
CA ALA A 103 -10.42 14.22 -7.70
C ALA A 103 -11.94 14.22 -7.36
N ILE A 104 -12.31 14.05 -6.09
CA ILE A 104 -13.70 14.21 -5.64
C ILE A 104 -14.02 15.70 -5.54
N ASP A 105 -15.05 16.10 -6.30
CA ASP A 105 -15.65 17.43 -6.23
C ASP A 105 -17.05 17.36 -6.85
N SER A 106 -18.10 17.25 -6.03
CA SER A 106 -19.48 17.10 -6.51
C SER A 106 -20.52 17.50 -5.47
N VAL A 107 -21.67 17.96 -5.99
CA VAL A 107 -22.93 18.03 -5.25
C VAL A 107 -23.36 16.66 -4.70
N VAL A 108 -23.96 16.68 -3.51
CA VAL A 108 -24.56 15.55 -2.81
C VAL A 108 -26.08 15.76 -2.72
N VAL A 109 -26.85 14.72 -3.04
CA VAL A 109 -28.33 14.74 -3.04
C VAL A 109 -28.93 13.71 -2.06
N GLY A 110 -30.22 13.84 -1.73
CA GLY A 110 -30.91 12.89 -0.84
C GLY A 110 -32.44 13.02 -0.92
N ARG A 111 -33.15 12.33 -0.01
CA ARG A 111 -34.64 12.25 0.06
C ARG A 111 -35.32 11.35 -0.97
N ARG A 112 -34.60 10.42 -1.60
CA ARG A 112 -35.13 9.32 -2.42
C ARG A 112 -34.28 8.07 -2.23
N SER A 113 -34.75 6.94 -2.73
CA SER A 113 -34.02 5.66 -2.66
C SER A 113 -32.66 5.69 -3.37
N ASP A 114 -31.68 4.99 -2.81
CA ASP A 114 -30.32 4.86 -3.32
C ASP A 114 -30.29 4.42 -4.80
N SER A 115 -31.17 3.48 -5.16
CA SER A 115 -31.38 2.99 -6.54
C SER A 115 -31.80 4.07 -7.54
N TYR A 116 -32.47 5.14 -7.08
CA TYR A 116 -32.80 6.28 -7.95
C TYR A 116 -31.55 7.11 -8.27
N TYR A 117 -30.65 7.28 -7.30
CA TYR A 117 -29.42 8.07 -7.45
C TYR A 117 -28.28 7.28 -8.11
N ALA A 118 -28.23 5.95 -7.95
CA ALA A 118 -27.27 5.10 -8.64
C ALA A 118 -27.42 5.14 -10.18
N GLU A 119 -28.65 5.30 -10.69
CA GLU A 119 -28.95 5.26 -12.13
C GLU A 119 -29.14 6.63 -12.79
N ARG A 120 -28.99 7.76 -12.05
CA ARG A 120 -29.35 9.10 -12.55
C ARG A 120 -28.33 10.19 -12.22
N ASP A 121 -28.24 11.18 -13.12
CA ASP A 121 -27.49 12.40 -12.88
C ASP A 121 -28.25 13.39 -11.98
N PHE A 122 -27.57 14.46 -11.56
CA PHE A 122 -28.15 15.56 -10.77
C PHE A 122 -29.36 16.25 -11.43
N ARG A 123 -29.55 16.10 -12.75
CA ARG A 123 -30.68 16.65 -13.51
C ARG A 123 -31.81 15.62 -13.72
N GLY A 124 -31.66 14.40 -13.19
CA GLY A 124 -32.62 13.30 -13.28
C GLY A 124 -32.55 12.47 -14.57
N ASN A 125 -31.58 12.72 -15.47
CA ASN A 125 -31.35 11.90 -16.66
C ASN A 125 -30.67 10.58 -16.28
N THR A 126 -30.80 9.54 -17.11
CA THR A 126 -30.08 8.28 -16.88
C THR A 126 -28.56 8.47 -17.02
N SER A 127 -27.80 8.09 -15.98
CA SER A 127 -26.35 8.22 -15.88
C SER A 127 -25.68 6.86 -15.63
N SER A 128 -24.40 6.73 -15.98
CA SER A 128 -23.53 5.61 -15.58
C SER A 128 -22.76 5.91 -14.29
N LEU A 129 -22.59 7.18 -13.95
CA LEU A 129 -21.89 7.64 -12.76
C LEU A 129 -22.82 7.73 -11.54
N GLY A 130 -24.13 7.88 -11.77
CA GLY A 130 -25.09 8.20 -10.71
C GLY A 130 -24.78 9.55 -10.05
N CYS A 131 -25.31 9.77 -8.85
CA CYS A 131 -24.98 10.88 -7.97
C CYS A 131 -24.24 10.42 -6.71
N LEU A 132 -23.44 11.32 -6.13
CA LEU A 132 -23.15 11.25 -4.70
C LEU A 132 -24.44 11.50 -3.92
N HIS A 133 -24.80 10.62 -2.99
CA HIS A 133 -26.08 10.72 -2.30
C HIS A 133 -26.05 10.21 -0.86
N VAL A 134 -26.94 10.74 -0.04
CA VAL A 134 -27.26 10.22 1.31
C VAL A 134 -28.53 9.37 1.23
N SER A 135 -28.70 8.40 2.14
CA SER A 135 -29.91 7.58 2.15
C SER A 135 -31.14 8.39 2.57
N GLU A 136 -32.35 7.93 2.21
CA GLU A 136 -33.61 8.61 2.57
C GLU A 136 -33.87 8.64 4.08
N ALA A 137 -33.34 7.66 4.83
CA ALA A 137 -33.57 7.52 6.26
C ALA A 137 -32.65 8.38 7.14
N GLN A 138 -31.57 8.92 6.56
CA GLN A 138 -30.48 9.52 7.31
C GLN A 138 -30.83 10.88 7.92
N ASN A 139 -30.32 11.15 9.11
CA ASN A 139 -30.33 12.47 9.70
C ASN A 139 -29.40 13.41 8.91
N LEU A 140 -29.93 14.56 8.51
CA LEU A 140 -29.24 15.59 7.71
C LEU A 140 -29.24 16.95 8.40
N SER A 141 -29.41 16.96 9.73
CA SER A 141 -29.18 18.15 10.53
C SER A 141 -27.68 18.48 10.60
N ASP A 142 -27.33 19.75 10.82
CA ASP A 142 -25.93 20.18 11.02
C ASP A 142 -25.30 19.60 12.33
N ASP A 143 -26.09 18.89 13.13
CA ASP A 143 -25.67 18.17 14.33
C ASP A 143 -25.62 16.64 14.23
N ALA A 144 -25.88 16.05 13.06
CA ALA A 144 -25.67 14.61 12.83
C ALA A 144 -24.22 14.16 13.11
N ASP A 145 -24.06 13.01 13.76
CA ASP A 145 -22.75 12.51 14.18
C ASP A 145 -21.99 11.79 13.07
N ASN A 146 -22.69 11.15 12.11
CA ASN A 146 -22.06 10.54 10.95
C ASN A 146 -22.91 10.73 9.67
N VAL A 147 -22.41 11.52 8.71
CA VAL A 147 -23.05 11.67 7.40
C VAL A 147 -22.52 10.61 6.44
N VAL A 148 -23.31 9.56 6.20
CA VAL A 148 -22.97 8.53 5.22
C VAL A 148 -23.32 9.02 3.82
N ILE A 149 -22.36 8.96 2.91
CA ILE A 149 -22.49 9.36 1.51
C ILE A 149 -22.12 8.15 0.65
N PHE A 150 -23.00 7.79 -0.28
CA PHE A 150 -22.82 6.75 -1.27
C PHE A 150 -22.46 7.35 -2.63
N GLY A 151 -21.69 6.62 -3.43
CA GLY A 151 -21.32 7.04 -4.78
C GLY A 151 -20.75 5.90 -5.61
N SER A 152 -20.80 6.03 -6.93
CA SER A 152 -20.32 5.00 -7.86
C SER A 152 -18.79 4.89 -7.87
N SER A 153 -18.29 3.65 -7.87
CA SER A 153 -16.88 3.27 -8.00
C SER A 153 -16.41 3.15 -9.45
N ALA A 154 -17.22 3.60 -10.42
CA ALA A 154 -16.91 3.55 -11.85
C ALA A 154 -15.49 4.04 -12.16
N ASP A 155 -14.88 3.50 -13.23
CA ASP A 155 -13.52 3.84 -13.67
C ASP A 155 -13.47 5.25 -14.32
N SER A 156 -13.72 6.25 -13.49
CA SER A 156 -13.69 7.69 -13.76
C SER A 156 -12.86 8.38 -12.67
N ALA A 157 -12.35 9.57 -13.00
CA ALA A 157 -11.81 10.48 -11.99
C ALA A 157 -12.90 11.17 -11.15
N GLN A 158 -14.19 10.99 -11.47
CA GLN A 158 -15.32 11.58 -10.76
C GLN A 158 -16.01 10.56 -9.83
N MET A 159 -17.00 11.05 -9.06
CA MET A 159 -17.73 10.30 -8.03
C MET A 159 -16.74 9.62 -7.07
N PHE A 160 -16.90 8.33 -6.78
CA PHE A 160 -16.07 7.57 -5.84
C PHE A 160 -15.13 6.57 -6.51
N GLY A 161 -15.01 6.58 -7.85
CA GLY A 161 -13.96 5.86 -8.57
C GLY A 161 -12.56 6.04 -7.97
N PRO A 162 -12.15 7.27 -7.62
CA PRO A 162 -10.87 7.52 -6.96
C PRO A 162 -10.71 6.92 -5.54
N LEU A 163 -11.79 6.61 -4.80
CA LEU A 163 -11.67 6.04 -3.44
C LEU A 163 -10.91 4.71 -3.45
N LYS A 164 -11.00 3.94 -4.54
CA LYS A 164 -10.27 2.67 -4.74
C LYS A 164 -8.75 2.81 -4.56
N LEU A 165 -8.19 4.01 -4.73
CA LEU A 165 -6.76 4.29 -4.55
C LEU A 165 -6.37 4.52 -3.09
N MET A 166 -7.33 4.85 -2.20
CA MET A 166 -7.06 5.13 -0.77
C MET A 166 -6.66 3.89 0.05
N VAL A 167 -6.74 2.69 -0.53
CA VAL A 167 -6.17 1.47 0.09
C VAL A 167 -4.64 1.42 -0.01
N ASP A 168 -4.03 2.29 -0.84
CA ASP A 168 -2.59 2.51 -0.84
C ASP A 168 -2.19 3.62 0.15
N ARG A 169 -1.20 3.32 1.00
CA ARG A 169 -0.72 4.23 2.04
C ARG A 169 -0.16 5.53 1.47
N ASN A 170 0.64 5.46 0.40
CA ASN A 170 1.31 6.63 -0.15
C ASN A 170 0.30 7.54 -0.87
N TYR A 171 -0.72 6.95 -1.48
CA TYR A 171 -1.87 7.68 -1.98
C TYR A 171 -2.61 8.40 -0.85
N LEU A 172 -2.96 7.68 0.24
CA LEU A 172 -3.68 8.27 1.38
C LEU A 172 -2.89 9.40 2.04
N VAL A 173 -1.56 9.28 2.20
CA VAL A 173 -0.67 10.35 2.72
C VAL A 173 -0.83 11.68 1.97
N SER A 174 -1.21 11.66 0.69
CA SER A 174 -1.46 12.88 -0.11
C SER A 174 -2.95 13.26 -0.22
N ASN A 175 -3.86 12.35 0.13
CA ASN A 175 -5.31 12.41 -0.18
C ASN A 175 -6.20 12.05 1.03
N TYR A 176 -5.80 12.44 2.25
CA TYR A 176 -6.54 12.10 3.49
C TYR A 176 -7.63 13.11 3.87
N LEU A 177 -7.62 14.32 3.30
CA LEU A 177 -8.51 15.42 3.71
C LEU A 177 -9.69 15.57 2.75
N PHE A 178 -10.89 15.61 3.30
CA PHE A 178 -12.12 15.96 2.62
C PHE A 178 -12.69 17.26 3.17
N ASN A 179 -13.53 17.92 2.39
CA ASN A 179 -14.34 19.04 2.84
C ASN A 179 -15.80 18.75 2.45
N TYR A 180 -16.71 18.96 3.39
CA TYR A 180 -18.15 18.80 3.18
C TYR A 180 -18.87 20.08 3.62
N SER A 181 -19.85 20.51 2.83
CA SER A 181 -20.64 21.70 3.11
C SER A 181 -22.13 21.43 2.88
N THR A 182 -22.96 22.01 3.74
CA THR A 182 -24.41 22.15 3.59
C THR A 182 -24.74 23.62 3.28
N ALA A 183 -26.03 23.94 3.10
CA ALA A 183 -26.47 25.34 2.94
C ALA A 183 -26.21 26.24 4.17
N SER A 184 -25.87 25.65 5.32
CA SER A 184 -25.70 26.32 6.62
C SER A 184 -24.32 26.12 7.25
N SER A 185 -23.56 25.09 6.86
CA SER A 185 -22.26 24.77 7.44
C SER A 185 -21.22 24.31 6.41
N VAL A 186 -19.95 24.38 6.80
CA VAL A 186 -18.81 23.80 6.08
C VAL A 186 -17.84 23.23 7.11
N GLY A 187 -17.24 22.09 6.80
CA GLY A 187 -16.24 21.45 7.66
C GLY A 187 -15.21 20.67 6.85
N SER A 188 -14.00 20.61 7.38
CA SER A 188 -12.93 19.73 6.89
C SER A 188 -12.91 18.43 7.69
N TYR A 189 -12.63 17.31 7.04
CA TYR A 189 -12.73 15.96 7.58
C TYR A 189 -11.46 15.15 7.23
N GLN A 190 -10.72 14.72 8.24
CA GLN A 190 -9.51 13.90 8.10
C GLN A 190 -9.88 12.42 8.10
N THR A 191 -9.41 11.66 7.11
CA THR A 191 -9.58 10.20 7.05
C THR A 191 -9.01 9.54 8.31
N VAL A 192 -9.79 8.67 8.95
CA VAL A 192 -9.40 7.94 10.17
C VAL A 192 -9.49 6.42 10.03
N ALA A 193 -10.21 5.91 9.02
CA ALA A 193 -10.24 4.49 8.66
C ALA A 193 -10.57 4.27 7.18
N VAL A 194 -10.01 3.22 6.56
CA VAL A 194 -10.30 2.77 5.20
C VAL A 194 -10.38 1.25 5.17
N PHE A 195 -11.56 0.66 4.89
CA PHE A 195 -11.77 -0.77 5.02
C PHE A 195 -12.73 -1.36 3.98
N TYR A 196 -12.63 -2.68 3.77
CA TYR A 196 -13.64 -3.43 3.02
C TYR A 196 -14.77 -3.89 3.93
N ALA A 197 -16.00 -3.80 3.44
CA ALA A 197 -17.20 -4.31 4.09
C ALA A 197 -17.98 -5.25 3.16
N ASN A 198 -18.86 -6.07 3.73
CA ASN A 198 -19.81 -6.90 3.01
C ASN A 198 -21.25 -6.48 3.32
N SER A 199 -22.08 -6.25 2.30
CA SER A 199 -23.50 -5.92 2.44
C SER A 199 -24.46 -7.02 1.97
N ASP A 200 -23.96 -8.15 1.47
CA ASP A 200 -24.79 -9.29 1.01
C ASP A 200 -24.67 -10.48 1.98
N PRO A 201 -25.76 -10.94 2.62
CA PRO A 201 -25.71 -12.11 3.51
C PRO A 201 -25.36 -13.43 2.78
N ALA A 202 -25.48 -13.50 1.45
CA ALA A 202 -24.98 -14.65 0.68
C ALA A 202 -23.44 -14.70 0.63
N SER A 203 -22.78 -13.56 0.85
CA SER A 203 -21.33 -13.37 0.91
C SER A 203 -20.76 -13.42 2.35
N GLY A 204 -21.56 -13.87 3.32
CA GLY A 204 -21.14 -14.06 4.71
C GLY A 204 -21.79 -13.06 5.68
N GLU A 205 -21.11 -12.76 6.78
CA GLU A 205 -21.57 -11.74 7.73
C GLU A 205 -21.72 -10.39 7.01
N VAL A 206 -22.84 -9.71 7.24
CA VAL A 206 -23.06 -8.34 6.80
C VAL A 206 -22.42 -7.38 7.80
N GLN A 207 -21.65 -6.42 7.32
CA GLN A 207 -21.21 -5.27 8.10
C GLN A 207 -21.99 -4.05 7.65
N ASP A 208 -22.75 -3.48 8.58
CA ASP A 208 -23.63 -2.31 8.41
C ASP A 208 -23.41 -1.24 9.50
N PHE A 209 -22.58 -1.50 10.52
CA PHE A 209 -22.27 -0.56 11.61
C PHE A 209 -21.82 0.85 11.18
N TYR A 210 -21.27 1.00 9.97
CA TYR A 210 -20.85 2.30 9.42
C TYR A 210 -22.01 3.10 8.81
N LEU A 211 -23.22 2.54 8.82
CA LEU A 211 -24.47 3.17 8.44
C LEU A 211 -25.17 3.87 9.61
N ASP A 212 -24.74 3.62 10.85
CA ASP A 212 -25.19 4.35 12.05
C ASP A 212 -24.85 5.84 11.90
N ASP A 213 -25.85 6.73 11.91
CA ASP A 213 -25.75 8.16 11.58
C ASP A 213 -25.89 9.12 12.78
N ASP A 214 -26.41 8.60 13.90
CA ASP A 214 -26.58 9.27 15.19
C ASP A 214 -26.13 8.31 16.31
N PHE A 215 -25.29 8.77 17.25
CA PHE A 215 -24.79 7.94 18.35
C PHE A 215 -25.48 8.33 19.66
N GLU A 216 -26.61 7.71 19.98
CA GLU A 216 -27.37 8.02 21.21
C GLU A 216 -26.54 7.84 22.50
N THR A 217 -25.50 7.00 22.44
CA THR A 217 -24.64 6.66 23.59
C THR A 217 -23.15 6.58 23.25
N ASN A 218 -22.30 6.76 24.27
CA ASN A 218 -20.84 6.54 24.13
C ASN A 218 -20.50 5.09 23.74
N ASP A 219 -21.29 4.11 24.18
CA ASP A 219 -21.07 2.70 23.79
C ASP A 219 -21.29 2.48 22.28
N GLU A 220 -22.19 3.23 21.65
CA GLU A 220 -22.43 3.18 20.19
C GLU A 220 -21.34 3.88 19.40
N PHE A 221 -20.93 5.08 19.83
CA PHE A 221 -19.77 5.79 19.29
C PHE A 221 -18.50 4.92 19.37
N VAL A 222 -18.19 4.38 20.55
CA VAL A 222 -17.03 3.51 20.79
C VAL A 222 -17.11 2.25 19.93
N ARG A 223 -18.30 1.66 19.74
CA ARG A 223 -18.50 0.53 18.83
C ARG A 223 -18.16 0.92 17.39
N PHE A 224 -18.75 2.02 16.87
CA PHE A 224 -18.50 2.51 15.52
C PHE A 224 -17.01 2.75 15.26
N VAL A 225 -16.33 3.50 16.14
CA VAL A 225 -14.90 3.80 16.01
C VAL A 225 -14.06 2.52 16.10
N THR A 226 -14.40 1.60 17.03
CA THR A 226 -13.67 0.33 17.19
C THR A 226 -13.80 -0.55 15.94
N ASP A 227 -15.01 -0.74 15.40
CA ASP A 227 -15.25 -1.54 14.21
C ASP A 227 -14.67 -0.91 12.93
N ALA A 228 -14.64 0.43 12.83
CA ALA A 228 -13.95 1.11 11.74
C ALA A 228 -12.42 0.93 11.82
N LYS A 229 -11.82 1.16 12.99
CA LYS A 229 -10.35 1.07 13.19
C LYS A 229 -9.83 -0.34 13.02
N ILE A 230 -10.47 -1.36 13.61
CA ILE A 230 -10.00 -2.75 13.56
C ILE A 230 -10.01 -3.34 12.14
N ARG A 231 -10.92 -2.84 11.29
CA ARG A 231 -11.05 -3.24 9.88
C ARG A 231 -10.14 -2.42 8.96
N SER A 232 -9.64 -1.28 9.41
CA SER A 232 -8.86 -0.34 8.59
C SER A 232 -7.57 -0.97 8.06
N ILE A 233 -7.41 -0.94 6.73
CA ILE A 233 -6.25 -1.46 5.98
C ILE A 233 -5.01 -0.59 6.23
N ILE A 234 -5.22 0.65 6.66
CA ILE A 234 -4.20 1.64 7.01
C ILE A 234 -4.50 2.10 8.44
N ASN A 235 -3.51 1.97 9.33
CA ASN A 235 -3.59 2.56 10.67
C ASN A 235 -3.41 4.07 10.52
N ILE A 236 -4.29 4.85 11.16
CA ILE A 236 -4.23 6.30 11.19
C ILE A 236 -4.39 6.74 12.64
N GLU A 237 -3.29 7.10 13.28
CA GLU A 237 -3.22 7.39 14.73
C GLU A 237 -3.58 8.85 15.04
N THR A 238 -4.72 9.31 14.50
CA THR A 238 -5.35 10.59 14.87
C THR A 238 -6.26 10.36 16.08
N PRO A 239 -6.12 11.13 17.19
CA PRO A 239 -6.99 11.00 18.36
C PRO A 239 -8.48 11.09 18.00
N ILE A 240 -9.30 10.26 18.64
CA ILE A 240 -10.77 10.25 18.50
C ILE A 240 -11.39 10.17 19.89
N VAL A 241 -12.42 10.99 20.14
CA VAL A 241 -13.14 11.11 21.43
C VAL A 241 -14.66 11.24 21.23
N TYR A 242 -15.44 10.83 22.23
CA TYR A 242 -16.91 10.96 22.16
C TYR A 242 -17.38 12.38 21.79
N GLY A 243 -18.29 12.46 20.82
CA GLY A 243 -18.79 13.70 20.23
C GLY A 243 -17.98 14.22 19.04
N ASP A 244 -16.88 13.55 18.66
CA ASP A 244 -16.31 13.71 17.32
C ASP A 244 -17.34 13.30 16.25
N ARG A 245 -17.40 14.07 15.16
CA ARG A 245 -18.34 13.82 14.05
C ARG A 245 -17.62 13.31 12.81
N PHE A 246 -18.33 12.61 11.95
CA PHE A 246 -17.78 11.93 10.78
C PHE A 246 -18.54 12.23 9.49
N ILE A 247 -17.84 12.04 8.38
CA ILE A 247 -18.46 11.59 7.13
C ILE A 247 -17.97 10.17 6.83
N THR A 248 -18.86 9.36 6.28
CA THR A 248 -18.52 7.99 5.86
C THR A 248 -18.81 7.85 4.37
N LEU A 249 -17.76 7.69 3.56
CA LEU A 249 -17.87 7.56 2.11
C LEU A 249 -17.92 6.07 1.74
N VAL A 250 -18.99 5.64 1.08
CA VAL A 250 -19.27 4.24 0.75
C VAL A 250 -19.37 4.05 -0.75
N THR A 251 -18.65 3.07 -1.29
CA THR A 251 -18.75 2.71 -2.71
C THR A 251 -18.73 1.19 -2.89
N ASP A 252 -19.60 0.67 -3.75
CA ASP A 252 -19.67 -0.77 -4.04
C ASP A 252 -18.49 -1.21 -4.93
N LEU A 253 -18.03 -2.45 -4.79
CA LEU A 253 -16.92 -3.03 -5.54
C LEU A 253 -17.37 -4.27 -6.33
N GLU A 254 -16.60 -4.64 -7.35
CA GLU A 254 -16.88 -5.82 -8.19
C GLU A 254 -16.23 -7.12 -7.67
N ASP A 255 -15.41 -7.06 -6.60
CA ASP A 255 -14.68 -8.19 -6.03
C ASP A 255 -15.59 -9.37 -5.61
N TRP A 256 -16.76 -9.08 -5.04
CA TRP A 256 -17.82 -10.05 -4.75
C TRP A 256 -19.19 -9.36 -4.62
N ALA A 257 -20.29 -10.13 -4.64
CA ALA A 257 -21.63 -9.59 -4.45
C ALA A 257 -21.76 -8.94 -3.06
N GLY A 258 -22.05 -7.65 -3.00
CA GLY A 258 -22.09 -6.87 -1.75
C GLY A 258 -20.72 -6.42 -1.23
N ALA A 259 -19.64 -6.54 -2.02
CA ALA A 259 -18.36 -5.94 -1.67
C ALA A 259 -18.47 -4.42 -1.63
N ARG A 260 -17.90 -3.78 -0.59
CA ARG A 260 -17.86 -2.33 -0.44
C ARG A 260 -16.47 -1.86 0.02
N LEU A 261 -16.07 -0.68 -0.44
CA LEU A 261 -15.02 0.10 0.18
C LEU A 261 -15.66 1.24 0.99
N VAL A 262 -15.20 1.39 2.23
CA VAL A 262 -15.69 2.39 3.18
C VAL A 262 -14.51 3.25 3.64
N VAL A 263 -14.67 4.56 3.59
CA VAL A 263 -13.71 5.56 4.07
C VAL A 263 -14.40 6.41 5.14
N VAL A 264 -13.96 6.30 6.39
CA VAL A 264 -14.47 7.12 7.50
C VAL A 264 -13.51 8.28 7.73
N ALA A 265 -14.03 9.50 7.75
CA ALA A 265 -13.27 10.71 7.99
C ALA A 265 -13.88 11.56 9.12
N ARG A 266 -13.08 11.91 10.12
CA ARG A 266 -13.45 12.68 11.31
C ARG A 266 -13.36 14.18 11.03
N ARG A 267 -14.37 14.95 11.41
CA ARG A 267 -14.38 16.42 11.36
C ARG A 267 -13.21 16.99 12.15
N VAL A 268 -12.53 17.98 11.58
CA VAL A 268 -11.52 18.81 12.24
C VAL A 268 -12.21 20.04 12.83
N ALA A 269 -11.78 20.47 14.02
CA ALA A 269 -12.30 21.68 14.65
C ALA A 269 -12.02 22.93 13.78
N ASP A 270 -12.98 23.85 13.72
CA ASP A 270 -12.90 25.03 12.85
C ASP A 270 -11.67 25.88 13.19
N GLY A 271 -10.76 26.04 12.22
CA GLY A 271 -9.50 26.78 12.39
C GLY A 271 -8.35 26.02 13.05
N ALA A 272 -8.51 24.73 13.37
CA ALA A 272 -7.39 23.87 13.75
C ALA A 272 -6.55 23.44 12.53
N ASP A 273 -5.35 22.92 12.78
CA ASP A 273 -4.47 22.41 11.72
C ASP A 273 -5.12 21.19 11.05
N THR A 274 -5.31 21.27 9.73
CA THR A 274 -5.87 20.18 8.92
C THR A 274 -4.81 19.23 8.40
N THR A 275 -3.51 19.51 8.59
CA THR A 275 -2.43 18.61 8.18
C THR A 275 -2.45 17.31 8.97
N LEU A 276 -2.24 16.20 8.27
CA LEU A 276 -2.08 14.88 8.86
C LEU A 276 -0.64 14.42 8.59
N PRO A 277 0.23 14.34 9.61
CA PRO A 277 1.61 13.91 9.43
C PRO A 277 1.70 12.53 8.79
N ALA A 278 2.59 12.36 7.80
CA ALA A 278 2.80 11.06 7.16
C ALA A 278 3.30 9.98 8.13
N THR A 279 3.77 10.36 9.33
CA THR A 279 4.17 9.48 10.43
C THR A 279 2.97 8.71 10.99
N VAL A 280 1.89 9.41 11.40
CA VAL A 280 0.70 8.78 12.03
C VAL A 280 -0.09 7.85 11.09
N ILE A 281 0.29 7.78 9.82
CA ILE A 281 -0.29 6.89 8.81
C ILE A 281 0.66 5.69 8.61
N SER A 282 0.24 4.47 8.92
CA SER A 282 1.03 3.24 8.69
C SER A 282 0.20 2.12 8.08
N LYS A 283 0.83 1.12 7.45
CA LYS A 283 0.09 -0.01 6.87
C LYS A 283 -0.40 -0.94 7.99
N ASN A 284 -1.68 -1.26 8.03
CA ASN A 284 -2.17 -2.32 8.91
C ASN A 284 -1.72 -3.68 8.37
N MET A 285 -1.02 -4.46 9.19
CA MET A 285 -0.51 -5.79 8.84
C MET A 285 -1.47 -6.91 9.20
N ALA A 286 -2.51 -6.64 9.99
CA ALA A 286 -3.55 -7.59 10.38
C ALA A 286 -4.94 -6.92 10.50
N PRO A 287 -5.47 -6.27 9.44
CA PRO A 287 -6.83 -5.74 9.46
C PRO A 287 -7.88 -6.87 9.46
N LEU A 288 -9.04 -6.63 10.09
CA LEU A 288 -10.18 -7.54 10.10
C LEU A 288 -10.98 -7.46 8.79
N TYR A 289 -10.59 -8.25 7.79
CA TYR A 289 -11.27 -8.32 6.50
C TYR A 289 -12.63 -9.08 6.56
N PRO A 290 -13.55 -8.83 5.62
CA PRO A 290 -14.73 -9.66 5.41
C PRO A 290 -14.37 -11.11 5.01
N ALA A 291 -15.22 -12.08 5.35
CA ALA A 291 -14.94 -13.50 5.10
C ALA A 291 -14.66 -13.86 3.62
N MET A 292 -15.35 -13.20 2.67
CA MET A 292 -15.13 -13.42 1.24
C MET A 292 -13.76 -12.94 0.75
N TYR A 293 -13.18 -11.90 1.37
CA TYR A 293 -11.83 -11.45 1.04
C TYR A 293 -10.80 -12.57 1.26
N HIS A 294 -10.89 -13.29 2.38
CA HIS A 294 -10.04 -14.46 2.66
C HIS A 294 -10.26 -15.61 1.67
N THR A 295 -11.52 -15.82 1.24
CA THR A 295 -11.87 -16.84 0.25
C THR A 295 -11.28 -16.55 -1.14
N ILE A 296 -11.29 -15.28 -1.56
CA ILE A 296 -10.83 -14.86 -2.89
C ILE A 296 -9.30 -14.73 -2.94
N THR A 297 -8.69 -14.11 -1.93
CA THR A 297 -7.24 -13.85 -1.89
C THR A 297 -6.40 -15.03 -1.41
N GLY A 298 -7.01 -15.95 -0.64
CA GLY A 298 -6.28 -16.99 0.08
C GLY A 298 -5.43 -16.47 1.25
N ALA A 299 -5.56 -15.19 1.62
CA ALA A 299 -4.87 -14.61 2.77
C ALA A 299 -5.45 -15.17 4.08
N PRO A 300 -4.62 -15.58 5.06
CA PRO A 300 -5.12 -15.99 6.38
C PRO A 300 -5.67 -14.79 7.16
N ALA A 301 -6.64 -15.04 8.04
CA ALA A 301 -6.96 -14.09 9.11
C ALA A 301 -5.81 -14.11 10.13
N LEU A 302 -5.20 -12.95 10.40
CA LEU A 302 -4.02 -12.80 11.27
C LEU A 302 -4.33 -12.10 12.59
N ILE A 303 -5.53 -11.51 12.72
CA ILE A 303 -5.91 -10.67 13.85
C ILE A 303 -6.46 -11.51 15.02
N ASN A 304 -6.14 -11.09 16.25
CA ASN A 304 -6.90 -11.48 17.44
C ASN A 304 -7.92 -10.36 17.74
N GLU A 305 -9.16 -10.57 17.31
CA GLU A 305 -10.21 -9.55 17.36
C GLU A 305 -10.50 -9.03 18.78
N SER A 306 -10.53 -9.91 19.79
CA SER A 306 -10.83 -9.47 21.16
C SER A 306 -9.78 -8.49 21.67
N ASN A 307 -8.50 -8.88 21.55
CA ASN A 307 -7.39 -8.07 22.04
C ASN A 307 -7.31 -6.71 21.32
N GLU A 308 -7.55 -6.66 20.01
CA GLU A 308 -7.54 -5.39 19.27
C GLU A 308 -8.77 -4.52 19.59
N ARG A 309 -9.95 -5.10 19.76
CA ARG A 309 -11.14 -4.35 20.21
C ARG A 309 -10.89 -3.72 21.58
N ASP A 310 -10.28 -4.45 22.50
CA ASP A 310 -9.99 -3.94 23.84
C ASP A 310 -8.87 -2.89 23.82
N ARG A 311 -7.83 -3.04 22.97
CA ARG A 311 -6.80 -2.02 22.74
C ARG A 311 -7.39 -0.71 22.20
N ILE A 312 -8.23 -0.78 21.17
CA ILE A 312 -8.82 0.42 20.54
C ILE A 312 -9.77 1.14 21.50
N LYS A 313 -10.54 0.40 22.31
CA LYS A 313 -11.38 0.99 23.38
C LYS A 313 -10.55 1.70 24.44
N GLY A 314 -9.44 1.10 24.87
CA GLY A 314 -8.48 1.73 25.77
C GLY A 314 -7.97 3.05 25.20
N TRP A 315 -7.53 3.03 23.95
CA TRP A 315 -7.04 4.21 23.22
C TRP A 315 -8.07 5.34 23.09
N ILE A 316 -9.35 5.04 22.87
CA ILE A 316 -10.42 6.07 22.89
C ILE A 316 -10.54 6.70 24.28
N ALA A 317 -10.56 5.88 25.35
CA ALA A 317 -10.65 6.39 26.72
C ALA A 317 -9.40 7.19 27.15
N GLU A 318 -8.22 6.83 26.64
CA GLU A 318 -6.96 7.58 26.83
C GLU A 318 -7.05 8.97 26.17
N ASN A 319 -7.57 9.07 24.94
CA ASN A 319 -7.82 10.35 24.26
C ASN A 319 -8.82 11.24 25.04
N GLU A 320 -9.91 10.65 25.57
CA GLU A 320 -10.92 11.38 26.35
C GLU A 320 -10.34 11.94 27.66
N ALA A 321 -9.54 11.14 28.36
CA ALA A 321 -8.87 11.54 29.59
C ALA A 321 -7.89 12.70 29.36
N ALA A 322 -7.12 12.65 28.25
CA ALA A 322 -6.20 13.70 27.85
C ALA A 322 -6.89 15.07 27.68
N ILE A 323 -7.96 15.12 26.89
CA ILE A 323 -8.69 16.38 26.60
C ILE A 323 -9.33 16.96 27.88
N SER A 324 -9.79 16.11 28.79
CA SER A 324 -10.41 16.52 30.06
C SER A 324 -9.44 17.27 31.00
N MET A 325 -8.13 16.99 30.94
CA MET A 325 -7.13 17.60 31.83
C MET A 325 -6.67 19.01 31.41
N GLY A 326 -7.20 19.54 30.31
CA GLY A 326 -7.10 20.96 29.98
C GLY A 326 -5.86 21.38 29.19
N ASP A 327 -5.19 20.45 28.50
CA ASP A 327 -4.14 20.81 27.55
C ASP A 327 -4.78 21.50 26.33
N LYS A 328 -4.64 22.82 26.27
CA LYS A 328 -5.15 23.66 25.17
C LYS A 328 -4.09 23.92 24.11
N THR A 329 -3.40 22.85 23.73
CA THR A 329 -2.67 22.71 22.48
C THR A 329 -2.99 21.33 21.93
N GLY A 330 -3.47 21.25 20.68
CA GLY A 330 -3.90 20.00 20.04
C GLY A 330 -2.74 19.10 19.59
N GLU A 331 -1.75 18.89 20.46
CA GLU A 331 -0.73 17.86 20.29
C GLU A 331 -1.21 16.58 21.01
N ALA A 332 -1.00 15.42 20.37
CA ALA A 332 -1.61 14.18 20.82
C ALA A 332 -0.97 13.66 22.11
N ILE A 333 -1.64 13.88 23.25
CA ILE A 333 -1.33 13.18 24.50
C ILE A 333 -1.73 11.71 24.34
N VAL A 334 -0.73 10.83 24.29
CA VAL A 334 -0.90 9.39 24.41
C VAL A 334 -0.66 8.99 25.87
N ALA A 335 -1.72 8.63 26.60
CA ALA A 335 -1.60 7.64 27.68
C ALA A 335 -1.60 6.23 27.03
N THR A 336 -1.07 5.12 27.54
CA THR A 336 -0.38 4.72 28.81
C THR A 336 -1.22 4.02 29.89
N GLY A 337 -2.22 3.22 29.50
CA GLY A 337 -2.88 2.22 30.36
C GLY A 337 -2.08 0.93 30.49
N GLU A 338 -1.32 0.78 31.58
CA GLU A 338 -0.70 -0.49 31.98
C GLU A 338 -1.68 -1.46 32.65
N GLY A 339 -1.49 -2.77 32.44
CA GLY A 339 -2.14 -3.87 33.16
C GLY A 339 -2.28 -5.10 32.26
N GLU A 340 -1.60 -6.23 32.48
CA GLU A 340 -0.77 -6.71 33.60
C GLU A 340 0.42 -7.52 33.01
N GLU A 341 1.59 -7.67 33.63
CA GLU A 341 2.02 -7.30 34.98
C GLU A 341 3.54 -6.98 34.98
N SER A 342 3.93 -5.88 35.65
CA SER A 342 5.30 -5.57 36.09
C SER A 342 6.45 -5.64 35.06
N GLY A 343 6.57 -4.58 34.25
CA GLY A 343 7.78 -4.25 33.50
C GLY A 343 8.01 -2.75 33.54
N THR A 344 8.45 -2.22 34.70
CA THR A 344 8.63 -0.78 34.98
C THR A 344 8.92 0.03 33.74
N ALA A 345 8.07 1.03 33.45
CA ALA A 345 8.41 2.14 32.58
C ALA A 345 9.84 2.59 32.94
N THR A 346 10.78 2.33 32.04
CA THR A 346 12.16 2.73 32.25
C THR A 346 12.17 4.23 32.01
N GLN A 347 11.88 4.99 33.07
CA GLN A 347 12.24 6.40 33.12
C GLN A 347 13.68 6.46 32.65
N ILE A 348 13.92 7.10 31.50
CA ILE A 348 15.27 7.29 30.98
C ILE A 348 16.02 7.99 32.12
N PRO A 349 17.02 7.33 32.74
CA PRO A 349 17.62 7.83 33.97
C PRO A 349 18.13 9.25 33.76
N GLU A 350 17.96 10.11 34.77
CA GLU A 350 18.31 11.53 34.66
C GLU A 350 19.79 11.70 34.28
N GLY A 351 20.05 12.00 33.00
CA GLY A 351 21.39 12.08 32.40
C GLY A 351 21.72 11.04 31.30
N GLU A 352 20.84 10.10 30.96
CA GLU A 352 20.99 9.23 29.78
C GLU A 352 20.49 9.92 28.50
N THR A 353 21.20 9.71 27.37
CA THR A 353 20.80 10.24 26.06
C THR A 353 19.52 9.56 25.58
N ALA A 354 18.50 10.34 25.27
CA ALA A 354 17.30 9.90 24.55
C ALA A 354 17.42 10.25 23.05
N LEU A 355 16.87 9.40 22.19
CA LEU A 355 16.75 9.65 20.75
C LEU A 355 15.29 9.54 20.32
N THR A 356 14.89 10.40 19.39
CA THR A 356 13.56 10.37 18.76
C THR A 356 13.67 9.78 17.36
N VAL A 357 12.89 8.74 17.06
CA VAL A 357 12.85 8.06 15.77
C VAL A 357 11.42 7.80 15.33
N ILE A 358 11.19 7.67 14.03
CA ILE A 358 9.89 7.23 13.50
C ILE A 358 9.92 5.71 13.34
N MET A 359 9.52 4.97 14.37
CA MET A 359 9.54 3.51 14.40
C MET A 359 8.21 2.92 13.90
N ASN A 360 8.25 2.21 12.76
CA ASN A 360 7.07 1.68 12.06
C ASN A 360 6.01 2.74 11.70
N GLY A 361 6.42 4.02 11.60
CA GLY A 361 5.54 5.18 11.43
C GLY A 361 5.26 5.95 12.72
N VAL A 362 5.30 5.31 13.88
CA VAL A 362 5.02 5.95 15.17
C VAL A 362 6.27 6.66 15.69
N GLU A 363 6.14 7.89 16.18
CA GLU A 363 7.25 8.55 16.86
C GLU A 363 7.56 7.86 18.20
N VAL A 364 8.82 7.46 18.38
CA VAL A 364 9.32 6.78 19.57
C VAL A 364 10.53 7.54 20.08
N THR A 365 10.39 8.14 21.26
CA THR A 365 11.51 8.70 22.02
C THR A 365 11.91 7.70 23.11
N ASP A 366 13.13 7.17 23.02
CA ASP A 366 13.61 6.08 23.87
C ASP A 366 15.16 6.11 23.90
N THR A 367 15.80 5.27 24.72
CA THR A 367 17.27 5.16 24.71
C THR A 367 17.77 4.59 23.38
N PRO A 368 18.96 5.00 22.90
CA PRO A 368 19.60 4.40 21.73
C PRO A 368 19.65 2.87 21.80
N TYR A 369 19.89 2.32 22.99
CA TYR A 369 19.90 0.89 23.26
C TYR A 369 18.56 0.21 22.98
N ASN A 370 17.45 0.74 23.50
CA ASN A 370 16.13 0.15 23.28
C ASN A 370 15.69 0.26 21.81
N ILE A 371 16.01 1.38 21.14
CA ILE A 371 15.73 1.58 19.71
C ILE A 371 16.48 0.54 18.87
N VAL A 372 17.78 0.39 19.10
CA VAL A 372 18.61 -0.61 18.40
C VAL A 372 18.12 -2.03 18.69
N CYS A 373 17.75 -2.36 19.94
CA CYS A 373 17.15 -3.66 20.25
C CYS A 373 15.91 -3.94 19.38
N LYS A 374 14.99 -2.97 19.27
CA LYS A 374 13.79 -3.09 18.46
C LYS A 374 14.12 -3.25 16.96
N MET A 375 15.10 -2.51 16.44
CA MET A 375 15.58 -2.62 15.05
C MET A 375 16.20 -4.00 14.75
N VAL A 376 17.12 -4.47 15.59
CA VAL A 376 17.77 -5.78 15.41
C VAL A 376 16.73 -6.89 15.45
N ALA A 377 15.79 -6.84 16.39
CA ALA A 377 14.73 -7.83 16.49
C ALA A 377 13.91 -7.98 15.19
N PHE A 378 13.64 -6.88 14.49
CA PHE A 378 12.90 -6.87 13.22
C PHE A 378 13.67 -7.60 12.10
N GLU A 379 14.97 -7.31 11.99
CA GLU A 379 15.87 -7.89 10.99
C GLU A 379 16.20 -9.38 11.23
N THR A 380 16.16 -9.84 12.49
CA THR A 380 16.59 -11.19 12.90
C THR A 380 15.45 -12.10 13.35
N THR A 381 14.41 -12.23 12.52
CA THR A 381 13.29 -13.16 12.77
C THR A 381 13.75 -14.63 12.71
N GLY A 382 13.75 -15.32 13.86
CA GLY A 382 14.09 -16.74 14.00
C GLY A 382 15.38 -17.00 14.81
N GLU A 383 15.97 -18.19 14.65
CA GLU A 383 17.15 -18.61 15.43
C GLU A 383 18.47 -18.04 14.86
N PHE A 384 18.96 -17.00 15.51
CA PHE A 384 20.25 -16.36 15.23
C PHE A 384 21.31 -16.70 16.27
N THR A 385 22.55 -16.82 15.81
CA THR A 385 23.73 -16.97 16.68
C THR A 385 24.15 -15.62 17.28
N ASN A 386 24.74 -15.61 18.48
CA ASN A 386 25.12 -14.37 19.17
C ASN A 386 26.02 -13.46 18.30
N GLU A 387 27.02 -14.03 17.61
CA GLU A 387 27.91 -13.25 16.73
C GLU A 387 27.19 -12.65 15.51
N ALA A 388 26.12 -13.28 15.02
CA ALA A 388 25.28 -12.70 13.97
C ALA A 388 24.32 -11.62 14.50
N LEU A 389 23.78 -11.79 15.72
CA LEU A 389 23.02 -10.74 16.40
C LEU A 389 23.88 -9.50 16.67
N LYS A 390 25.14 -9.69 17.10
CA LYS A 390 26.11 -8.60 17.28
C LYS A 390 26.45 -7.90 15.97
N ALA A 391 26.66 -8.64 14.88
CA ALA A 391 26.91 -8.05 13.57
C ALA A 391 25.70 -7.19 13.14
N GLN A 392 24.48 -7.71 13.27
CA GLN A 392 23.28 -6.93 13.00
C GLN A 392 23.13 -5.72 13.93
N ALA A 393 23.48 -5.85 15.21
CA ALA A 393 23.45 -4.74 16.17
C ALA A 393 24.39 -3.60 15.77
N VAL A 394 25.65 -3.89 15.43
CA VAL A 394 26.57 -2.85 14.93
C VAL A 394 26.07 -2.23 13.61
N ALA A 395 25.53 -3.04 12.69
CA ALA A 395 24.95 -2.52 11.45
C ALA A 395 23.75 -1.60 11.71
N SER A 396 22.85 -1.97 12.62
CA SER A 396 21.69 -1.16 13.04
C SER A 396 22.11 0.11 13.80
N ILE A 397 23.11 0.05 14.69
CA ILE A 397 23.71 1.22 15.36
C ILE A 397 24.28 2.20 14.32
N THR A 398 25.05 1.67 13.38
CA THR A 398 25.71 2.48 12.34
C THR A 398 24.69 3.12 11.41
N LEU A 399 23.69 2.35 10.95
CA LEU A 399 22.61 2.85 10.10
C LEU A 399 21.79 3.92 10.80
N LEU A 400 21.47 3.71 12.09
CA LEU A 400 20.76 4.69 12.91
C LEU A 400 21.58 5.98 13.01
N ARG A 401 22.88 5.89 13.33
CA ARG A 401 23.77 7.06 13.42
C ARG A 401 23.92 7.81 12.10
N TYR A 402 24.16 7.09 10.99
CA TYR A 402 24.18 7.64 9.65
C TYR A 402 22.90 8.44 9.36
N SER A 403 21.74 7.86 9.68
CA SER A 403 20.44 8.48 9.39
C SER A 403 20.16 9.69 10.27
N PHE A 404 20.63 9.72 11.52
CA PHE A 404 20.62 10.93 12.35
C PHE A 404 21.50 12.04 11.79
N ASP A 405 22.72 11.72 11.34
CA ASP A 405 23.66 12.68 10.75
C ASP A 405 23.18 13.23 9.37
N ASP A 406 22.25 12.55 8.70
CA ASP A 406 21.68 12.89 7.38
C ASP A 406 20.32 13.62 7.45
N VAL A 407 19.33 13.07 8.18
CA VAL A 407 17.94 13.58 8.19
C VAL A 407 17.41 14.06 9.55
N GLY A 408 18.20 13.97 10.62
CA GLY A 408 17.84 14.48 11.96
C GLY A 408 16.86 13.62 12.76
N THR A 409 15.74 13.17 12.18
CA THR A 409 14.78 12.24 12.81
C THR A 409 14.54 11.04 11.89
N PRO A 410 15.26 9.91 12.07
CA PRO A 410 15.25 8.84 11.10
C PRO A 410 14.00 7.94 11.22
N SER A 411 13.53 7.45 10.07
CA SER A 411 12.50 6.40 10.00
C SER A 411 13.15 5.02 10.06
N VAL A 412 12.67 4.16 10.96
CA VAL A 412 13.21 2.81 11.19
C VAL A 412 12.07 1.79 11.36
N SER A 413 12.36 0.52 11.09
CA SER A 413 11.48 -0.59 11.46
C SER A 413 11.92 -1.22 12.77
N GLY A 414 10.98 -1.75 13.55
CA GLY A 414 11.29 -2.40 14.83
C GLY A 414 10.21 -3.35 15.31
N GLN A 415 10.56 -4.28 16.20
CA GLN A 415 9.58 -5.13 16.91
C GLN A 415 10.09 -5.50 18.30
N THR A 416 9.28 -6.18 19.11
CA THR A 416 9.64 -6.57 20.48
C THR A 416 10.90 -7.46 20.51
N PRO A 417 11.98 -7.04 21.20
CA PRO A 417 13.24 -7.79 21.23
C PRO A 417 13.23 -8.95 22.23
N THR A 418 13.82 -10.08 21.83
CA THR A 418 14.14 -11.19 22.72
C THR A 418 15.31 -10.84 23.64
N ASP A 419 15.51 -11.62 24.70
CA ASP A 419 16.61 -11.38 25.63
C ASP A 419 17.99 -11.67 25.01
N ASP A 420 18.08 -12.58 24.03
CA ASP A 420 19.30 -12.80 23.24
C ASP A 420 19.65 -11.56 22.39
N VAL A 421 18.65 -10.91 21.78
CA VAL A 421 18.85 -9.64 21.04
C VAL A 421 19.33 -8.55 21.99
N LYS A 422 18.68 -8.38 23.14
CA LYS A 422 19.08 -7.41 24.18
C LYS A 422 20.52 -7.64 24.64
N ALA A 423 20.89 -8.88 24.93
CA ALA A 423 22.24 -9.25 25.35
C ALA A 423 23.28 -8.92 24.28
N ALA A 424 23.04 -9.33 23.03
CA ALA A 424 23.94 -9.08 21.90
C ALA A 424 24.12 -7.57 21.64
N VAL A 425 23.04 -6.80 21.62
CA VAL A 425 23.09 -5.33 21.45
C VAL A 425 23.88 -4.68 22.58
N LYS A 426 23.66 -5.11 23.83
CA LYS A 426 24.37 -4.57 25.00
C LYS A 426 25.89 -4.75 24.91
N GLU A 427 26.36 -5.87 24.35
CA GLU A 427 27.80 -6.13 24.18
C GLU A 427 28.48 -5.18 23.16
N VAL A 428 27.73 -4.63 22.19
CA VAL A 428 28.29 -3.83 21.08
C VAL A 428 27.73 -2.41 20.97
N MET A 429 26.93 -1.96 21.94
CA MET A 429 26.18 -0.69 21.89
C MET A 429 27.04 0.56 21.62
N GLY A 430 28.31 0.54 22.05
CA GLY A 430 29.27 1.61 21.83
C GLY A 430 30.07 1.51 20.53
N GLN A 431 29.68 0.66 19.57
CA GLN A 431 30.45 0.40 18.35
C GLN A 431 29.70 0.80 17.07
N CYS A 432 30.42 1.41 16.13
CA CYS A 432 29.89 1.90 14.85
C CYS A 432 30.92 1.69 13.73
N LEU A 433 30.47 1.43 12.49
CA LEU A 433 31.32 1.36 11.31
C LEU A 433 31.49 2.73 10.67
N TYR A 434 32.74 3.15 10.48
CA TYR A 434 33.08 4.41 9.84
C TYR A 434 33.64 4.20 8.42
N TYR A 435 33.27 5.07 7.50
CA TYR A 435 33.91 5.24 6.19
C TYR A 435 34.24 6.72 5.98
N ASP A 436 35.47 7.02 5.57
CA ASP A 436 35.98 8.39 5.39
C ASP A 436 35.65 9.35 6.57
N GLY A 437 35.78 8.84 7.79
CA GLY A 437 35.52 9.59 9.03
C GLY A 437 34.05 9.83 9.40
N ARG A 438 33.09 9.29 8.65
CA ARG A 438 31.64 9.38 8.91
C ARG A 438 31.05 8.00 9.17
N ALA A 439 29.92 7.93 9.88
CA ALA A 439 29.17 6.68 10.02
C ALA A 439 28.80 6.14 8.62
N ALA A 440 28.94 4.83 8.42
CA ALA A 440 28.68 4.20 7.13
C ALA A 440 27.18 3.89 6.95
N TYR A 441 26.63 4.12 5.76
CA TYR A 441 25.30 3.64 5.40
C TYR A 441 25.34 2.10 5.30
N THR A 442 24.77 1.41 6.28
CA THR A 442 24.89 -0.05 6.46
C THR A 442 23.54 -0.76 6.34
N PRO A 443 22.91 -0.79 5.14
CA PRO A 443 21.65 -1.49 4.94
C PRO A 443 21.82 -3.01 5.14
N SER A 444 20.77 -3.64 5.66
CA SER A 444 20.64 -5.08 5.76
C SER A 444 19.45 -5.60 4.95
N PHE A 445 19.47 -6.90 4.64
CA PHE A 445 18.36 -7.60 3.99
C PHE A 445 18.38 -9.09 4.36
N GLN A 446 17.25 -9.79 4.20
CA GLN A 446 17.06 -11.06 4.88
C GLN A 446 17.90 -12.23 4.31
N ILE A 447 17.91 -12.46 2.99
CA ILE A 447 18.62 -13.61 2.37
C ILE A 447 19.27 -13.23 1.03
N CYS A 448 20.53 -13.59 0.82
CA CYS A 448 21.27 -13.30 -0.41
C CYS A 448 21.20 -14.42 -1.44
N ALA A 449 21.12 -14.08 -2.73
CA ALA A 449 21.26 -15.03 -3.83
C ALA A 449 22.75 -15.30 -4.16
N LEU A 450 23.50 -15.83 -3.19
CA LEU A 450 24.94 -16.20 -3.25
C LEU A 450 25.96 -15.06 -3.37
N LYS A 451 25.57 -13.87 -3.83
CA LYS A 451 26.44 -12.69 -3.92
C LYS A 451 25.62 -11.42 -3.71
N THR A 452 26.14 -10.46 -2.96
CA THR A 452 25.48 -9.16 -2.76
C THR A 452 25.52 -8.34 -4.05
N ASN A 453 24.54 -7.48 -4.28
CA ASN A 453 24.61 -6.46 -5.31
C ASN A 453 25.50 -5.30 -4.85
N SER A 454 26.18 -4.63 -5.78
CA SER A 454 26.72 -3.30 -5.50
C SER A 454 25.56 -2.30 -5.46
N TYR A 455 25.62 -1.26 -4.62
CA TYR A 455 24.52 -0.31 -4.43
C TYR A 455 24.04 0.32 -5.76
N ASP A 456 24.98 0.86 -6.55
CA ASP A 456 24.76 1.49 -7.86
C ASP A 456 24.15 0.54 -8.93
N GLU A 457 24.16 -0.77 -8.70
CA GLU A 457 23.55 -1.75 -9.61
C GLU A 457 22.04 -1.95 -9.36
N VAL A 458 21.52 -1.44 -8.23
CA VAL A 458 20.12 -1.60 -7.80
C VAL A 458 19.44 -0.25 -7.63
N PHE A 459 20.14 0.74 -7.09
CA PHE A 459 19.64 2.08 -6.80
C PHE A 459 20.43 3.12 -7.59
N SER A 460 19.74 4.06 -8.24
CA SER A 460 20.36 5.16 -9.01
C SER A 460 20.46 6.47 -8.22
N GLU A 461 19.67 6.61 -7.16
CA GLU A 461 19.84 7.64 -6.14
C GLU A 461 21.23 7.50 -5.52
N ASN A 462 21.94 8.61 -5.25
CA ASN A 462 23.26 8.58 -4.58
C ASN A 462 24.32 7.66 -5.22
N ALA A 463 24.23 7.36 -6.52
CA ALA A 463 25.18 6.49 -7.21
C ALA A 463 26.64 6.96 -7.02
N GLY A 464 27.50 6.05 -6.58
CA GLY A 464 28.90 6.31 -6.27
C GLY A 464 29.17 6.84 -4.85
N ALA A 465 28.15 7.15 -4.04
CA ALA A 465 28.33 7.64 -2.66
C ALA A 465 28.79 6.55 -1.69
N PHE A 466 28.54 5.27 -1.98
CA PHE A 466 28.78 4.15 -1.07
C PHE A 466 29.74 3.09 -1.66
N PRO A 467 31.03 3.44 -1.90
CA PRO A 467 31.98 2.55 -2.57
C PRO A 467 32.28 1.24 -1.80
N TYR A 468 32.01 1.20 -0.49
CA TYR A 468 32.10 0.00 0.34
C TYR A 468 30.88 -0.94 0.20
N LEU A 469 29.73 -0.44 -0.29
CA LEU A 469 28.57 -1.28 -0.64
C LEU A 469 28.78 -1.93 -2.03
N SER A 470 29.83 -2.75 -2.09
CA SER A 470 30.26 -3.47 -3.29
C SER A 470 29.85 -4.95 -3.23
N SER A 471 29.82 -5.59 -4.40
CA SER A 471 29.35 -6.97 -4.55
C SER A 471 30.33 -8.03 -3.99
N VAL A 472 30.03 -8.56 -2.80
CA VAL A 472 30.79 -9.59 -2.05
C VAL A 472 30.06 -10.94 -2.03
N ALA A 473 30.79 -12.03 -1.78
CA ALA A 473 30.22 -13.37 -1.73
C ALA A 473 29.32 -13.57 -0.50
N SER A 474 28.20 -14.28 -0.65
CA SER A 474 27.29 -14.64 0.45
C SER A 474 27.06 -16.14 0.37
N ALA A 475 28.14 -16.89 0.61
CA ALA A 475 28.31 -18.23 0.04
C ALA A 475 27.36 -19.28 0.64
N TYR A 476 26.83 -19.05 1.84
CA TYR A 476 26.11 -20.06 2.63
C TYR A 476 24.60 -19.79 2.78
N ASP A 477 24.09 -18.70 2.22
CA ASP A 477 22.67 -18.31 2.25
C ASP A 477 21.73 -19.37 1.67
N TYR A 478 22.22 -20.25 0.79
CA TYR A 478 21.45 -21.37 0.27
C TYR A 478 21.01 -22.37 1.35
N ASN A 479 21.63 -22.34 2.55
CA ASN A 479 21.22 -23.11 3.72
C ASN A 479 20.10 -22.43 4.54
N ALA A 480 19.71 -21.19 4.21
CA ALA A 480 18.65 -20.47 4.90
C ALA A 480 17.26 -21.02 4.52
N SER A 481 16.39 -21.15 5.52
CA SER A 481 14.99 -21.55 5.28
C SER A 481 14.30 -20.52 4.37
N GLY A 482 13.71 -20.99 3.27
CA GLY A 482 13.06 -20.11 2.30
C GLY A 482 13.99 -19.37 1.34
N TYR A 483 15.27 -19.77 1.22
CA TYR A 483 16.21 -19.26 0.22
C TYR A 483 15.65 -19.28 -1.21
N GLU A 484 14.95 -20.35 -1.61
CA GLU A 484 14.22 -20.41 -2.87
C GLU A 484 12.70 -20.46 -2.58
N LYS A 485 11.93 -19.65 -3.32
CA LYS A 485 10.46 -19.62 -3.24
C LYS A 485 9.88 -19.67 -4.65
N THR A 486 8.98 -20.62 -4.88
CA THR A 486 8.11 -20.62 -6.06
C THR A 486 6.82 -19.88 -5.74
N ILE A 487 6.39 -18.98 -6.62
CA ILE A 487 5.00 -18.52 -6.72
C ILE A 487 4.48 -18.77 -8.14
N ASN A 488 3.17 -18.93 -8.27
CA ASN A 488 2.49 -18.99 -9.57
C ASN A 488 1.42 -17.88 -9.57
N LEU A 489 1.46 -17.00 -10.56
CA LEU A 489 0.46 -15.96 -10.78
C LEU A 489 -0.28 -16.27 -12.09
N THR A 490 -1.61 -16.13 -12.12
CA THR A 490 -2.35 -16.27 -13.38
C THR A 490 -1.94 -15.16 -14.36
N ARG A 491 -2.14 -15.38 -15.67
CA ARG A 491 -1.88 -14.32 -16.67
C ARG A 491 -2.63 -13.04 -16.35
N ASP A 492 -3.89 -13.14 -15.93
CA ASP A 492 -4.72 -11.98 -15.61
C ASP A 492 -4.17 -11.22 -14.40
N VAL A 493 -3.77 -11.92 -13.32
CA VAL A 493 -3.14 -11.26 -12.15
C VAL A 493 -1.82 -10.58 -12.52
N VAL A 494 -1.00 -11.16 -13.39
CA VAL A 494 0.22 -10.50 -13.89
C VAL A 494 -0.13 -9.28 -14.74
N LYS A 495 -1.13 -9.40 -15.61
CA LYS A 495 -1.58 -8.32 -16.50
C LYS A 495 -2.11 -7.14 -15.68
N THR A 496 -3.13 -7.36 -14.86
CA THR A 496 -3.72 -6.32 -14.00
C THR A 496 -2.68 -5.63 -13.13
N ARG A 497 -1.77 -6.38 -12.46
CA ARG A 497 -0.73 -5.77 -11.62
C ARG A 497 0.21 -4.85 -12.39
N ILE A 498 0.63 -5.25 -13.60
CA ILE A 498 1.53 -4.44 -14.42
C ILE A 498 0.80 -3.23 -15.01
N GLU A 499 -0.42 -3.43 -15.54
CA GLU A 499 -1.23 -2.37 -16.14
C GLU A 499 -1.61 -1.30 -15.11
N SER A 500 -2.08 -1.70 -13.92
CA SER A 500 -2.41 -0.79 -12.83
C SER A 500 -1.18 -0.08 -12.25
N TYR A 501 -0.05 -0.78 -12.07
CA TYR A 501 1.13 -0.20 -11.42
C TYR A 501 1.90 0.79 -12.32
N TYR A 502 1.95 0.53 -13.63
CA TYR A 502 2.66 1.38 -14.59
C TYR A 502 1.75 2.24 -15.48
N ASN A 503 0.43 2.13 -15.32
CA ASN A 503 -0.59 2.84 -16.13
C ASN A 503 -0.38 2.64 -17.65
N ILE A 504 -0.27 1.37 -18.07
CA ILE A 504 -0.10 0.96 -19.48
C ILE A 504 -1.13 -0.10 -19.87
N THR A 505 -1.21 -0.41 -21.16
CA THR A 505 -1.96 -1.57 -21.66
C THR A 505 -0.99 -2.57 -22.30
N LEU A 506 -0.98 -3.81 -21.83
CA LEU A 506 -0.14 -4.88 -22.36
C LEU A 506 -0.76 -5.52 -23.61
N SER A 507 0.08 -5.81 -24.59
CA SER A 507 -0.27 -6.60 -25.78
C SER A 507 -0.78 -8.00 -25.43
N ASP A 508 -1.35 -8.73 -26.39
CA ASP A 508 -1.73 -10.14 -26.19
C ASP A 508 -0.52 -11.09 -26.18
N ASN A 509 0.68 -10.60 -26.51
CA ASN A 509 1.89 -11.42 -26.57
C ASN A 509 2.59 -11.48 -25.21
N THR A 510 2.18 -12.44 -24.36
CA THR A 510 2.73 -12.67 -23.01
C THR A 510 4.26 -12.83 -22.95
N ALA A 511 4.90 -13.24 -24.05
CA ALA A 511 6.36 -13.33 -24.13
C ALA A 511 7.06 -11.96 -24.03
N ASN A 512 6.39 -10.86 -24.41
CA ASN A 512 6.93 -9.51 -24.34
C ASN A 512 6.75 -8.86 -22.96
N TRP A 513 5.72 -9.25 -22.20
CA TRP A 513 5.28 -8.55 -20.98
C TRP A 513 6.38 -8.33 -19.94
N ILE A 514 7.29 -9.30 -19.80
CA ILE A 514 8.37 -9.27 -18.81
C ILE A 514 9.65 -9.78 -19.46
N THR A 515 10.50 -8.86 -19.92
CA THR A 515 11.81 -9.18 -20.49
C THR A 515 12.91 -8.60 -19.60
N VAL A 516 13.74 -9.45 -18.99
CA VAL A 516 14.93 -8.98 -18.25
C VAL A 516 15.96 -8.46 -19.27
N VAL A 517 16.27 -7.16 -19.19
CA VAL A 517 17.18 -6.47 -20.13
C VAL A 517 18.61 -6.54 -19.64
N GLU A 518 18.85 -6.15 -18.39
CA GLU A 518 20.15 -6.22 -17.74
C GLU A 518 20.10 -7.08 -16.47
N LYS A 519 21.27 -7.60 -16.08
CA LYS A 519 21.51 -8.22 -14.78
C LYS A 519 22.66 -7.53 -14.07
N THR A 520 22.62 -7.54 -12.75
CA THR A 520 23.75 -7.12 -11.90
C THR A 520 24.88 -8.14 -11.98
N GLY A 521 26.09 -7.77 -11.54
CA GLY A 521 27.23 -8.66 -11.37
C GLY A 521 27.01 -9.79 -10.34
N ALA A 522 25.92 -9.75 -9.58
CA ALA A 522 25.45 -10.83 -8.71
C ALA A 522 24.32 -11.69 -9.32
N GLY A 523 23.87 -11.39 -10.55
CA GLY A 523 22.91 -12.20 -11.30
C GLY A 523 21.42 -11.90 -11.04
N TYR A 524 21.13 -10.92 -10.18
CA TYR A 524 19.79 -10.35 -10.04
C TYR A 524 19.39 -9.68 -11.37
N ALA A 525 18.09 -9.67 -11.71
CA ALA A 525 17.61 -8.75 -12.73
C ALA A 525 17.86 -7.31 -12.25
N LYS A 526 18.34 -6.46 -13.16
CA LYS A 526 18.64 -5.03 -12.89
C LYS A 526 17.57 -4.14 -13.51
N THR A 527 17.27 -4.37 -14.80
CA THR A 527 16.19 -3.70 -15.52
C THR A 527 15.28 -4.71 -16.21
N ILE A 528 13.99 -4.37 -16.26
CA ILE A 528 12.97 -5.14 -16.98
C ILE A 528 12.36 -4.23 -18.03
N SER A 529 12.28 -4.72 -19.27
CA SER A 529 11.41 -4.14 -20.28
C SER A 529 10.02 -4.74 -20.15
N VAL A 530 9.03 -3.85 -20.08
CA VAL A 530 7.62 -4.19 -19.92
C VAL A 530 6.95 -4.01 -21.28
N ASP A 531 6.62 -5.13 -21.93
CA ASP A 531 5.98 -5.23 -23.26
C ASP A 531 6.70 -4.47 -24.40
N GLY A 532 7.98 -4.13 -24.21
CA GLY A 532 8.74 -3.26 -25.12
C GLY A 532 8.33 -1.77 -25.06
N GLN A 533 7.41 -1.40 -24.17
CA GLN A 533 6.89 -0.04 -24.01
C GLN A 533 7.70 0.77 -22.99
N LEU A 534 8.05 0.15 -21.87
CA LEU A 534 8.82 0.75 -20.77
C LEU A 534 10.10 -0.04 -20.50
N THR A 535 11.05 0.59 -19.81
CA THR A 535 12.17 -0.07 -19.12
C THR A 535 12.22 0.46 -17.69
N VAL A 536 12.09 -0.44 -16.71
CA VAL A 536 11.90 -0.11 -15.29
C VAL A 536 12.95 -0.80 -14.40
N SER A 537 13.10 -0.33 -13.16
CA SER A 537 13.92 -1.01 -12.15
C SER A 537 13.34 -2.40 -11.88
N ALA A 538 14.17 -3.42 -12.01
CA ALA A 538 13.74 -4.79 -11.74
C ALA A 538 13.49 -5.05 -10.26
N TYR A 539 14.12 -4.28 -9.36
CA TYR A 539 13.88 -4.36 -7.92
C TYR A 539 12.46 -3.90 -7.58
N ASP A 540 12.12 -2.67 -7.99
CA ASP A 540 10.79 -2.10 -7.83
C ASP A 540 9.69 -2.98 -8.46
N PHE A 541 9.87 -3.35 -9.74
CA PHE A 541 8.95 -4.24 -10.46
C PHE A 541 8.71 -5.57 -9.72
N SER A 542 9.77 -6.16 -9.17
CA SER A 542 9.68 -7.45 -8.49
C SER A 542 8.93 -7.32 -7.16
N ILE A 543 9.33 -6.38 -6.30
CA ILE A 543 8.79 -6.27 -4.94
C ILE A 543 7.42 -5.59 -4.93
N ASN A 544 7.28 -4.44 -5.59
CA ASN A 544 6.11 -3.57 -5.45
C ASN A 544 5.00 -3.94 -6.45
N CYS A 545 5.32 -4.10 -7.73
CA CYS A 545 4.32 -4.50 -8.74
C CYS A 545 3.90 -5.98 -8.59
N LEU A 546 4.86 -6.91 -8.48
CA LEU A 546 4.56 -8.35 -8.49
C LEU A 546 4.59 -9.06 -7.13
N SER A 547 4.95 -8.40 -6.03
CA SER A 547 5.02 -9.01 -4.68
C SER A 547 5.98 -10.21 -4.59
N LEU A 548 7.05 -10.23 -5.40
CA LEU A 548 8.13 -11.19 -5.32
C LEU A 548 9.02 -10.92 -4.09
N ARG A 549 9.84 -11.90 -3.68
CA ARG A 549 10.82 -11.73 -2.60
C ARG A 549 12.09 -10.99 -3.02
N SER A 550 12.46 -11.06 -4.29
CA SER A 550 13.70 -10.47 -4.82
C SER A 550 13.62 -10.31 -6.35
N ALA A 551 14.50 -9.48 -6.90
CA ALA A 551 14.74 -9.41 -8.34
C ALA A 551 15.61 -10.55 -8.89
N HIS A 552 16.06 -11.49 -8.05
CA HIS A 552 16.76 -12.69 -8.52
C HIS A 552 15.73 -13.81 -8.75
N PHE A 553 15.08 -13.82 -9.93
CA PHE A 553 14.09 -14.82 -10.28
C PHE A 553 14.34 -15.52 -11.62
N ILE A 554 13.75 -16.70 -11.76
CA ILE A 554 13.52 -17.38 -13.04
C ILE A 554 12.02 -17.31 -13.33
N LEU A 555 11.64 -16.74 -14.47
CA LEU A 555 10.28 -16.74 -14.98
C LEU A 555 10.12 -17.89 -15.99
N THR A 556 9.06 -18.67 -15.85
CA THR A 556 8.60 -19.63 -16.86
C THR A 556 7.11 -19.42 -17.10
N TRP A 557 6.74 -19.10 -18.33
CA TRP A 557 5.36 -19.06 -18.76
C TRP A 557 4.83 -20.48 -18.98
N THR A 558 3.62 -20.72 -18.48
CA THR A 558 2.78 -21.88 -18.80
C THR A 558 1.56 -21.42 -19.59
N ASP A 559 0.70 -22.35 -19.99
CA ASP A 559 -0.50 -22.06 -20.78
C ASP A 559 -1.46 -21.07 -20.08
N ASN A 560 -1.47 -21.01 -18.73
CA ASN A 560 -2.40 -20.17 -17.96
C ASN A 560 -1.71 -19.23 -16.95
N ALA A 561 -0.43 -19.44 -16.61
CA ALA A 561 0.23 -18.77 -15.48
C ALA A 561 1.71 -18.43 -15.71
N ALA A 562 2.19 -17.40 -15.03
CA ALA A 562 3.60 -17.13 -14.80
C ALA A 562 4.07 -17.89 -13.56
N LYS A 563 5.05 -18.78 -13.72
CA LYS A 563 5.79 -19.38 -12.60
C LYS A 563 7.05 -18.56 -12.34
N PHE A 564 7.14 -17.95 -11.17
CA PHE A 564 8.36 -17.30 -10.68
C PHE A 564 9.05 -18.20 -9.65
N VAL A 565 10.34 -18.44 -9.85
CA VAL A 565 11.23 -19.06 -8.84
C VAL A 565 12.22 -18.00 -8.38
N THR A 566 11.94 -17.35 -7.25
CA THR A 566 12.81 -16.32 -6.65
C THR A 566 13.86 -16.95 -5.75
N ARG A 567 15.07 -16.39 -5.73
CA ARG A 567 16.13 -16.74 -4.77
C ARG A 567 16.52 -15.53 -3.93
N GLY A 568 16.85 -15.78 -2.66
CA GLY A 568 17.03 -14.72 -1.68
C GLY A 568 15.73 -13.97 -1.35
N TYR A 569 15.87 -12.96 -0.50
CA TYR A 569 14.80 -12.07 -0.06
C TYR A 569 15.43 -10.71 0.23
N GLY A 570 15.00 -9.68 -0.53
CA GLY A 570 15.41 -8.29 -0.40
C GLY A 570 16.21 -7.76 -1.59
N SER A 571 16.78 -6.57 -1.42
CA SER A 571 17.56 -5.85 -2.44
C SER A 571 18.87 -6.54 -2.82
N GLY A 572 19.43 -7.34 -1.91
CA GLY A 572 20.76 -7.93 -2.07
C GLY A 572 21.90 -6.95 -1.76
N VAL A 573 21.64 -5.70 -1.35
CA VAL A 573 22.66 -4.67 -1.11
C VAL A 573 23.00 -4.57 0.38
N GLY A 574 24.30 -4.55 0.71
CA GLY A 574 24.78 -4.50 2.09
C GLY A 574 24.87 -5.89 2.74
N MET A 575 24.48 -6.00 4.01
CA MET A 575 24.64 -7.25 4.78
C MET A 575 23.42 -8.16 4.69
N SER A 576 23.65 -9.45 4.42
CA SER A 576 22.58 -10.45 4.58
C SER A 576 22.49 -10.94 6.02
N THR A 577 21.31 -10.86 6.64
CA THR A 577 21.11 -11.32 8.02
C THR A 577 21.25 -12.84 8.12
N GLN A 578 20.63 -13.60 7.22
CA GLN A 578 20.82 -15.06 7.17
C GLN A 578 22.22 -15.45 6.72
N GLY A 579 22.83 -14.73 5.76
CA GLY A 579 24.22 -14.95 5.37
C GLY A 579 25.19 -14.80 6.55
N ALA A 580 25.07 -13.73 7.34
CA ALA A 580 25.81 -13.53 8.59
C ALA A 580 25.63 -14.70 9.56
N ASN A 581 24.39 -15.10 9.84
CA ASN A 581 24.06 -16.25 10.69
C ASN A 581 24.67 -17.57 10.19
N GLN A 582 24.75 -17.75 8.87
CA GLN A 582 25.38 -18.94 8.27
C GLN A 582 26.91 -18.89 8.34
N TYR A 583 27.57 -17.75 8.16
CA TYR A 583 29.03 -17.67 8.35
C TYR A 583 29.47 -18.05 9.77
N VAL A 584 28.68 -17.70 10.80
CA VAL A 584 28.90 -18.23 12.17
C VAL A 584 28.70 -19.75 12.21
N LYS A 585 27.57 -20.26 11.70
CA LYS A 585 27.23 -21.69 11.75
C LYS A 585 28.18 -22.60 10.96
N GLN A 586 28.74 -22.13 9.84
CA GLN A 586 29.61 -22.92 8.96
C GLN A 586 31.11 -22.76 9.27
N ASN A 587 31.54 -21.59 9.76
CA ASN A 587 32.96 -21.26 9.90
C ASN A 587 33.35 -20.67 11.27
N GLY A 588 32.39 -20.41 12.17
CA GLY A 588 32.66 -19.81 13.48
C GLY A 588 33.13 -18.36 13.42
N TRP A 589 32.71 -17.60 12.39
CA TRP A 589 33.11 -16.19 12.23
C TRP A 589 32.65 -15.33 13.42
N SER A 590 33.49 -14.37 13.82
CA SER A 590 33.11 -13.31 14.75
C SER A 590 32.25 -12.24 14.07
N TYR A 591 31.53 -11.44 14.87
CA TYR A 591 30.78 -10.30 14.34
C TYR A 591 31.65 -9.31 13.54
N THR A 592 32.91 -9.10 13.96
CA THR A 592 33.86 -8.24 13.25
C THR A 592 34.19 -8.77 11.85
N GLN A 593 34.43 -10.08 11.71
CA GLN A 593 34.70 -10.71 10.41
C GLN A 593 33.51 -10.62 9.46
N ILE A 594 32.28 -10.73 9.99
CA ILE A 594 31.05 -10.55 9.23
C ILE A 594 30.94 -9.10 8.71
N LEU A 595 31.18 -8.11 9.58
CA LEU A 595 31.12 -6.69 9.22
C LEU A 595 32.20 -6.29 8.20
N GLU A 596 33.45 -6.69 8.43
CA GLU A 596 34.58 -6.46 7.51
C GLU A 596 34.32 -7.06 6.11
N HIS A 597 33.59 -8.19 6.06
CA HIS A 597 33.24 -8.87 4.82
C HIS A 597 32.09 -8.21 4.06
N TYR A 598 31.00 -7.81 4.73
CA TYR A 598 29.85 -7.17 4.07
C TYR A 598 30.02 -5.67 3.82
N PHE A 599 30.87 -4.98 4.59
CA PHE A 599 31.15 -3.56 4.47
C PHE A 599 32.66 -3.30 4.29
N PRO A 600 33.29 -3.85 3.22
CA PRO A 600 34.74 -3.80 3.03
C PRO A 600 35.27 -2.37 2.93
N GLY A 601 36.34 -2.10 3.69
CA GLY A 601 36.96 -0.77 3.75
C GLY A 601 36.33 0.19 4.76
N THR A 602 35.29 -0.23 5.49
CA THR A 602 34.88 0.44 6.73
C THR A 602 35.82 0.08 7.89
N THR A 603 35.81 0.90 8.94
CA THR A 603 36.58 0.67 10.18
C THR A 603 35.65 0.71 11.39
N LEU A 604 35.71 -0.31 12.25
CA LEU A 604 34.98 -0.33 13.52
C LEU A 604 35.60 0.68 14.50
N GLY A 605 34.79 1.59 15.04
CA GLY A 605 35.18 2.60 16.01
C GLY A 605 34.15 2.77 17.12
N GLU A 606 34.47 3.62 18.10
CA GLU A 606 33.53 3.98 19.18
C GLU A 606 32.48 4.98 18.68
N VAL A 607 31.24 4.85 19.17
CA VAL A 607 30.17 5.84 18.95
C VAL A 607 29.64 6.39 20.28
N THR A 608 29.43 7.70 20.29
CA THR A 608 28.69 8.43 21.33
C THR A 608 27.40 8.96 20.73
N TRP A 609 26.31 8.93 21.49
CA TRP A 609 25.01 9.44 21.10
C TRP A 609 24.81 10.87 21.58
#